data_AF-A0A356GNJ7-F1
#
_entry.id   AF-A0A356GNJ7-F1
#
_cell.length_a   1.000
_cell.length_b   1.000
_cell.length_c   1.000
_cell.angle_alpha   90.00
_cell.angle_beta   90.00
_cell.angle_gamma   90.00
#
_symmetry.space_group_name_H-M   'P 1'
#
loop_
_entity.id
_entity.type
_entity.pdbx_description
1 polymer ?
#
loop_
_entity_poly.entity_id
_entity_poly.type
_entity_poly.pdbx_seq_one_letter_code
_entity_poly.pdbx_strand_id
1 'polypeptide(L)'
;IDAPGHKEFLKNMVTGAAAADAAILLVDGAEGVREQTRRHAYILSLLGLRQVVVAMNKMDLVGYGAERFREVEEEIRRFLRSVGIVPSCVVPISAREGDNIASSSTRMPWYTGPTLLVALDSFQPSREAAGMPLRFPVQDVYVWDRKRIYAGRVESGEVSPGARVRFTPSGKTSRVRSVETWNHPSLARAAAGECVGVTLEDELFLERGEVMGWEDEVPAAAREITASLFWLGNEPMQVNHAYLLKLATSETEVILSAIPERLNSSTLEVIGRFADRVENLEVATVTFVASRPVAADTFEANPRMGRFVISDGGFVAGGGIVREVRTETLRPHVRVIRLHSRLTTEPDGNLIDLSRESGPVEFTVSSGFLDRLGRGERVAIRLRTVVHLEEVARLAFGHGLGFEFRRDEEGPKAILFRDPPRRPLPRGDAGIAI
;
A
#
# COMPACT_ATOMS: atom_id res chain seq x y z
N ILE A 1 -21.49 7.69 -11.64
CA ILE A 1 -21.36 8.18 -10.25
C ILE A 1 -20.93 9.62 -10.34
N ASP A 2 -21.64 10.55 -9.71
CA ASP A 2 -21.21 11.95 -9.60
C ASP A 2 -20.46 12.14 -8.27
N ALA A 3 -19.31 12.81 -8.32
CA ALA A 3 -18.42 12.95 -7.19
C ALA A 3 -18.30 14.44 -6.80
N PRO A 4 -18.62 14.82 -5.55
CA PRO A 4 -18.60 16.23 -5.18
C PRO A 4 -17.17 16.75 -5.06
N GLY A 5 -16.96 17.99 -5.49
CA GLY A 5 -15.64 18.58 -5.57
C GLY A 5 -15.05 19.17 -4.28
N HIS A 6 -15.87 19.34 -3.24
CA HIS A 6 -15.46 19.95 -1.98
C HIS A 6 -14.58 19.00 -1.15
N LYS A 7 -13.64 19.56 -0.39
CA LYS A 7 -12.70 18.78 0.44
C LYS A 7 -13.41 17.80 1.39
N GLU A 8 -14.55 18.21 1.93
CA GLU A 8 -15.37 17.42 2.86
C GLU A 8 -16.00 16.18 2.22
N PHE A 9 -16.07 16.13 0.88
CA PHE A 9 -16.66 15.03 0.13
C PHE A 9 -15.63 14.17 -0.60
N LEU A 10 -14.33 14.37 -0.36
CA LEU A 10 -13.27 13.54 -0.92
C LEU A 10 -13.46 12.05 -0.58
N LYS A 11 -14.01 11.75 0.61
CA LYS A 11 -14.41 10.40 1.01
C LYS A 11 -15.37 9.77 -0.02
N ASN A 12 -16.37 10.51 -0.46
CA ASN A 12 -17.37 10.05 -1.43
C ASN A 12 -16.77 9.91 -2.84
N MET A 13 -15.85 10.80 -3.20
CA MET A 13 -15.12 10.67 -4.46
C MET A 13 -14.29 9.38 -4.50
N VAL A 14 -13.53 9.09 -3.44
CA VAL A 14 -12.66 7.90 -3.37
C VAL A 14 -13.47 6.61 -3.45
N THR A 15 -14.58 6.52 -2.70
CA THR A 15 -15.45 5.33 -2.73
C THR A 15 -16.12 5.15 -4.09
N GLY A 16 -16.60 6.23 -4.71
CA GLY A 16 -17.20 6.20 -6.04
C GLY A 16 -16.21 5.82 -7.14
N ALA A 17 -15.01 6.39 -7.10
CA ALA A 17 -13.97 6.11 -8.07
C ALA A 17 -13.37 4.69 -7.91
N ALA A 18 -13.36 4.11 -6.70
CA ALA A 18 -12.90 2.74 -6.48
C ALA A 18 -13.74 1.68 -7.24
N ALA A 19 -15.01 1.99 -7.53
CA ALA A 19 -15.92 1.13 -8.28
C ALA A 19 -15.99 1.46 -9.78
N ALA A 20 -15.29 2.49 -10.25
CA ALA A 20 -15.35 2.93 -11.64
C ALA A 20 -14.29 2.24 -12.52
N ASP A 21 -14.59 2.15 -13.82
CA ASP A 21 -13.67 1.68 -14.87
C ASP A 21 -13.12 2.82 -15.74
N ALA A 22 -13.81 3.96 -15.75
CA ALA A 22 -13.45 5.17 -16.48
C ALA A 22 -13.99 6.42 -15.75
N ALA A 23 -13.45 7.60 -16.09
CA ALA A 23 -13.84 8.85 -15.45
C ALA A 23 -13.97 10.03 -16.44
N ILE A 24 -14.87 10.95 -16.12
CA ILE A 24 -14.96 12.26 -16.76
C ILE A 24 -14.33 13.27 -15.80
N LEU A 25 -13.26 13.94 -16.24
CA LEU A 25 -12.65 15.03 -15.51
C LEU A 25 -13.20 16.36 -16.03
N LEU A 26 -14.03 17.02 -15.24
CA LEU A 26 -14.59 18.33 -15.57
C LEU A 26 -13.57 19.44 -15.26
N VAL A 27 -13.30 20.30 -16.25
CA VAL A 27 -12.41 21.47 -16.13
C VAL A 27 -13.17 22.70 -16.59
N ASP A 28 -13.03 23.80 -15.89
CA ASP A 28 -13.62 25.06 -16.30
C ASP A 28 -12.72 25.75 -17.33
N GLY A 29 -13.26 26.07 -18.52
CA GLY A 29 -12.52 26.72 -19.60
C GLY A 29 -12.16 28.17 -19.31
N ALA A 30 -12.92 28.86 -18.45
CA ALA A 30 -12.59 30.22 -18.02
C ALA A 30 -11.51 30.19 -16.94
N GLU A 31 -11.64 29.34 -15.94
CA GLU A 31 -10.71 29.29 -14.82
C GLU A 31 -9.42 28.50 -15.08
N GLY A 32 -9.46 27.53 -15.99
CA GLY A 32 -8.34 26.63 -16.28
C GLY A 32 -8.13 25.57 -15.19
N VAL A 33 -6.90 25.05 -15.10
CA VAL A 33 -6.58 23.95 -14.18
C VAL A 33 -6.36 24.48 -12.76
N ARG A 34 -7.34 24.23 -11.87
CA ARG A 34 -7.25 24.59 -10.46
C ARG A 34 -6.69 23.48 -9.58
N GLU A 35 -6.35 23.81 -8.34
CA GLU A 35 -5.91 22.86 -7.30
C GLU A 35 -6.88 21.66 -7.17
N GLN A 36 -8.19 21.93 -7.24
CA GLN A 36 -9.21 20.89 -7.17
C GLN A 36 -9.14 19.93 -8.36
N THR A 37 -9.00 20.43 -9.58
CA THR A 37 -8.82 19.60 -10.79
C THR A 37 -7.59 18.70 -10.64
N ARG A 38 -6.48 19.26 -10.15
CA ARG A 38 -5.22 18.53 -9.93
C ARG A 38 -5.39 17.40 -8.92
N ARG A 39 -6.05 17.69 -7.78
CA ARG A 39 -6.36 16.70 -6.74
C ARG A 39 -7.22 15.55 -7.28
N HIS A 40 -8.30 15.85 -8.02
CA HIS A 40 -9.19 14.80 -8.54
C HIS A 40 -8.46 13.91 -9.54
N ALA A 41 -7.75 14.52 -10.50
CA ALA A 41 -6.94 13.78 -11.47
C ALA A 41 -5.91 12.87 -10.79
N TYR A 42 -5.31 13.30 -9.70
CA TYR A 42 -4.41 12.45 -8.94
C TYR A 42 -5.11 11.29 -8.24
N ILE A 43 -6.26 11.52 -7.60
CA ILE A 43 -7.05 10.46 -6.99
C ILE A 43 -7.46 9.42 -8.03
N LEU A 44 -7.83 9.85 -9.24
CA LEU A 44 -8.10 8.93 -10.35
C LEU A 44 -6.85 8.07 -10.65
N SER A 45 -5.67 8.68 -10.73
CA SER A 45 -4.41 7.95 -10.95
C SER A 45 -4.09 6.96 -9.83
N LEU A 46 -4.22 7.39 -8.56
CA LEU A 46 -4.02 6.54 -7.39
C LEU A 46 -4.96 5.34 -7.35
N LEU A 47 -6.21 5.52 -7.78
CA LEU A 47 -7.19 4.44 -7.87
C LEU A 47 -7.03 3.59 -9.14
N GLY A 48 -6.05 3.96 -9.98
CA GLY A 48 -5.68 3.26 -11.19
C GLY A 48 -6.64 3.45 -12.36
N LEU A 49 -7.44 4.50 -12.33
CA LEU A 49 -8.33 4.89 -13.42
C LEU A 49 -7.50 5.54 -14.54
N ARG A 50 -7.19 4.74 -15.56
CA ARG A 50 -6.41 5.19 -16.72
C ARG A 50 -7.29 5.76 -17.83
N GLN A 51 -8.55 5.33 -17.94
CA GLN A 51 -9.48 5.80 -18.96
C GLN A 51 -10.17 7.08 -18.50
N VAL A 52 -9.64 8.22 -18.95
CA VAL A 52 -10.13 9.54 -18.56
C VAL A 52 -10.42 10.37 -19.81
N VAL A 53 -11.61 10.97 -19.84
CA VAL A 53 -11.96 12.04 -20.78
C VAL A 53 -12.00 13.35 -20.03
N VAL A 54 -11.45 14.41 -20.62
CA VAL A 54 -11.52 15.76 -20.04
C VAL A 54 -12.65 16.51 -20.71
N ALA A 55 -13.61 16.97 -19.92
CA ALA A 55 -14.69 17.84 -20.38
C ALA A 55 -14.36 19.28 -19.97
N MET A 56 -13.93 20.11 -20.94
CA MET A 56 -13.65 21.53 -20.70
C MET A 56 -14.95 22.33 -20.84
N ASN A 57 -15.59 22.59 -19.71
CA ASN A 57 -16.91 23.19 -19.61
C ASN A 57 -16.87 24.71 -19.58
N LYS A 58 -18.04 25.34 -19.76
CA LYS A 58 -18.25 26.80 -19.75
C LYS A 58 -17.53 27.55 -20.87
N MET A 59 -17.41 26.94 -22.05
CA MET A 59 -16.84 27.60 -23.24
C MET A 59 -17.63 28.86 -23.66
N ASP A 60 -18.90 28.95 -23.28
CA ASP A 60 -19.75 30.14 -23.45
C ASP A 60 -19.19 31.38 -22.73
N LEU A 61 -18.56 31.21 -21.56
CA LEU A 61 -18.00 32.34 -20.79
C LEU A 61 -16.72 32.91 -21.40
N VAL A 62 -16.04 32.14 -22.25
CA VAL A 62 -14.82 32.54 -22.97
C VAL A 62 -15.09 32.77 -24.46
N GLY A 63 -16.36 32.98 -24.83
CA GLY A 63 -16.76 33.29 -26.20
C GLY A 63 -16.41 32.19 -27.22
N TYR A 64 -16.34 30.93 -26.79
CA TYR A 64 -16.01 29.78 -27.62
C TYR A 64 -14.63 29.87 -28.31
N GLY A 65 -13.69 30.60 -27.69
CA GLY A 65 -12.37 30.87 -28.26
C GLY A 65 -11.45 29.65 -28.36
N ALA A 66 -10.92 29.40 -29.56
CA ALA A 66 -9.98 28.31 -29.83
C ALA A 66 -8.64 28.45 -29.10
N GLU A 67 -8.15 29.69 -28.94
CA GLU A 67 -6.89 29.99 -28.28
C GLU A 67 -6.94 29.59 -26.79
N ARG A 68 -7.98 30.03 -26.08
CA ARG A 68 -8.20 29.68 -24.68
C ARG A 68 -8.33 28.16 -24.48
N PHE A 69 -9.05 27.49 -25.37
CA PHE A 69 -9.15 26.02 -25.34
C PHE A 69 -7.77 25.35 -25.43
N ARG A 70 -6.94 25.75 -26.40
CA ARG A 70 -5.61 25.16 -26.60
C ARG A 70 -4.69 25.40 -25.41
N GLU A 71 -4.72 26.60 -24.84
CA GLU A 71 -3.94 26.95 -23.64
C GLU A 71 -4.28 26.01 -22.47
N VAL A 72 -5.57 25.86 -22.14
CA VAL A 72 -6.02 25.01 -21.03
C VAL A 72 -5.84 23.53 -21.37
N GLU A 73 -6.02 23.12 -22.63
CA GLU A 73 -5.76 21.75 -23.10
C GLU A 73 -4.29 21.36 -22.88
N GLU A 74 -3.35 22.23 -23.25
CA GLU A 74 -1.92 21.98 -23.04
C GLU A 74 -1.58 21.89 -21.56
N GLU A 75 -2.14 22.77 -20.73
CA GLU A 75 -1.95 22.75 -19.27
C GLU A 75 -2.44 21.42 -18.68
N ILE A 76 -3.68 21.03 -18.96
CA ILE A 76 -4.26 19.81 -18.38
C ILE A 76 -3.56 18.55 -18.89
N ARG A 77 -3.20 18.48 -20.17
CA ARG A 77 -2.46 17.32 -20.72
C ARG A 77 -1.06 17.22 -20.14
N ARG A 78 -0.39 18.34 -19.86
CA ARG A 78 0.92 18.35 -19.18
C ARG A 78 0.78 17.81 -17.75
N PHE A 79 -0.22 18.30 -17.02
CA PHE A 79 -0.48 17.84 -15.66
C PHE A 79 -0.87 16.35 -15.63
N LEU A 80 -1.84 15.90 -16.43
CA LEU A 80 -2.28 14.51 -16.45
C LEU A 80 -1.13 13.54 -16.75
N ARG A 81 -0.23 13.89 -17.70
CA ARG A 81 0.95 13.08 -17.99
C ARG A 81 1.89 12.95 -16.79
N SER A 82 2.08 14.00 -15.99
CA SER A 82 2.91 13.95 -14.78
C SER A 82 2.37 12.99 -13.71
N VAL A 83 1.05 12.72 -13.71
CA VAL A 83 0.41 11.75 -12.82
C VAL A 83 0.15 10.40 -13.50
N GLY A 84 0.71 10.16 -14.69
CA GLY A 84 0.58 8.88 -15.40
C GLY A 84 -0.76 8.66 -16.12
N ILE A 85 -1.55 9.71 -16.33
CA ILE A 85 -2.81 9.66 -17.09
C ILE A 85 -2.60 10.29 -18.46
N VAL A 86 -3.00 9.57 -19.52
CA VAL A 86 -3.12 10.12 -20.86
C VAL A 86 -4.61 10.21 -21.19
N PRO A 87 -5.22 11.41 -21.23
CA PRO A 87 -6.64 11.51 -21.52
C PRO A 87 -6.91 11.11 -22.97
N SER A 88 -8.00 10.37 -23.18
CA SER A 88 -8.41 9.88 -24.49
C SER A 88 -8.73 11.05 -25.43
N CYS A 89 -9.44 12.05 -24.92
CA CYS A 89 -9.64 13.34 -25.57
C CYS A 89 -9.92 14.44 -24.55
N VAL A 90 -9.82 15.69 -25.02
CA VAL A 90 -10.24 16.89 -24.31
C VAL A 90 -11.34 17.52 -25.15
N VAL A 91 -12.57 17.52 -24.64
CA VAL A 91 -13.75 17.98 -25.38
C VAL A 91 -14.16 19.37 -24.85
N PRO A 92 -14.17 20.42 -25.68
CA PRO A 92 -14.73 21.71 -25.31
C PRO A 92 -16.25 21.60 -25.30
N ILE A 93 -16.88 21.88 -24.16
CA ILE A 93 -18.34 21.80 -24.01
C ILE A 93 -18.90 23.08 -23.38
N SER A 94 -20.20 23.29 -23.57
CA SER A 94 -21.00 24.11 -22.67
C SER A 94 -22.15 23.25 -22.17
N ALA A 95 -22.06 22.80 -20.92
CA ALA A 95 -23.08 21.95 -20.31
C ALA A 95 -24.46 22.64 -20.26
N ARG A 96 -24.46 23.97 -20.07
CA ARG A 96 -25.67 24.79 -20.03
C ARG A 96 -26.35 24.87 -21.39
N GLU A 97 -25.56 25.05 -22.44
CA GLU A 97 -26.06 25.32 -23.78
C GLU A 97 -26.14 24.05 -24.65
N GLY A 98 -25.67 22.91 -24.16
CA GLY A 98 -25.70 21.62 -24.84
C GLY A 98 -24.57 21.38 -25.85
N ASP A 99 -23.63 22.31 -26.00
CA ASP A 99 -22.57 22.23 -27.02
C ASP A 99 -21.63 21.04 -26.80
N ASN A 100 -21.41 20.24 -27.85
CA ASN A 100 -20.47 19.11 -27.88
C ASN A 100 -20.74 18.02 -26.81
N ILE A 101 -21.94 17.97 -26.22
CA ILE A 101 -22.31 16.91 -25.29
C ILE A 101 -22.75 15.66 -26.06
N ALA A 102 -23.90 15.73 -26.73
CA ALA A 102 -24.44 14.66 -27.56
C ALA A 102 -24.27 14.96 -29.06
N SER A 103 -24.39 16.23 -29.45
CA SER A 103 -24.24 16.72 -30.82
C SER A 103 -23.11 17.73 -30.94
N SER A 104 -22.49 17.80 -32.12
CA SER A 104 -21.43 18.77 -32.41
C SER A 104 -21.97 20.20 -32.44
N SER A 105 -21.21 21.13 -31.87
CA SER A 105 -21.58 22.54 -31.82
C SER A 105 -21.24 23.28 -33.12
N THR A 106 -22.15 24.14 -33.58
CA THR A 106 -21.89 25.10 -34.68
C THR A 106 -21.11 26.33 -34.23
N ARG A 107 -21.04 26.60 -32.92
CA ARG A 107 -20.32 27.75 -32.33
C ARG A 107 -18.81 27.53 -32.22
N MET A 108 -18.37 26.28 -32.32
CA MET A 108 -16.94 25.90 -32.25
C MET A 108 -16.52 25.15 -33.54
N PRO A 109 -16.60 25.79 -34.72
CA PRO A 109 -16.29 25.13 -36.00
C PRO A 109 -14.81 24.74 -36.11
N TRP A 110 -13.95 25.32 -35.28
CA TRP A 110 -12.53 25.00 -35.17
C TRP A 110 -12.26 23.67 -34.45
N TYR A 111 -13.23 23.13 -33.70
CA TYR A 111 -13.10 21.85 -33.02
C TYR A 111 -13.63 20.72 -33.91
N THR A 112 -12.73 19.83 -34.34
CA THR A 112 -13.04 18.69 -35.22
C THR A 112 -13.03 17.35 -34.49
N GLY A 113 -12.93 17.37 -33.15
CA GLY A 113 -12.90 16.16 -32.33
C GLY A 113 -14.30 15.58 -32.06
N PRO A 114 -14.37 14.47 -31.30
CA PRO A 114 -15.63 13.83 -30.94
C PRO A 114 -16.45 14.68 -29.95
N THR A 115 -17.76 14.43 -29.88
CA THR A 115 -18.59 14.90 -28.76
C THR A 115 -18.25 14.13 -27.48
N LEU A 116 -18.70 14.62 -26.32
CA LEU A 116 -18.48 13.93 -25.05
C LEU A 116 -19.09 12.52 -25.05
N LEU A 117 -20.28 12.34 -25.64
CA LEU A 117 -20.92 11.04 -25.75
C LEU A 117 -20.10 10.05 -26.59
N VAL A 118 -19.63 10.49 -27.77
CA VAL A 118 -18.76 9.66 -28.64
C VAL A 118 -17.43 9.34 -27.97
N ALA A 119 -16.89 10.27 -27.17
CA ALA A 119 -15.69 10.02 -26.39
C ALA A 119 -15.90 8.94 -25.32
N LEU A 120 -17.06 8.91 -24.66
CA LEU A 120 -17.39 7.87 -23.68
C LEU A 120 -17.55 6.49 -24.35
N ASP A 121 -18.17 6.45 -25.53
CA ASP A 121 -18.30 5.21 -26.31
C ASP A 121 -16.95 4.65 -26.79
N SER A 122 -15.89 5.46 -26.78
CA SER A 122 -14.54 5.01 -27.14
C SER A 122 -13.82 4.27 -26.02
N PHE A 123 -14.33 4.32 -24.78
CA PHE A 123 -13.74 3.58 -23.67
C PHE A 123 -13.90 2.09 -23.87
N GLN A 124 -12.81 1.37 -23.61
CA GLN A 124 -12.84 -0.07 -23.60
C GLN A 124 -13.36 -0.52 -22.23
N PRO A 125 -14.21 -1.55 -22.15
CA PRO A 125 -14.42 -2.26 -20.91
C PRO A 125 -13.05 -2.59 -20.29
N SER A 126 -12.89 -2.42 -18.97
CA SER A 126 -11.63 -2.78 -18.31
C SER A 126 -11.27 -4.21 -18.73
N ARG A 127 -9.98 -4.43 -19.10
CA ARG A 127 -9.44 -5.69 -19.69
C ARG A 127 -10.34 -6.86 -19.33
N GLU A 128 -10.90 -7.57 -20.33
CA GLU A 128 -11.81 -8.68 -20.08
C GLU A 128 -11.22 -9.55 -18.97
N ALA A 129 -11.81 -9.45 -17.78
CA ALA A 129 -11.24 -10.08 -16.60
C ALA A 129 -11.12 -11.59 -16.83
N ALA A 130 -11.91 -12.17 -17.75
CA ALA A 130 -11.81 -13.53 -18.27
C ALA A 130 -10.44 -13.89 -18.89
N GLY A 131 -9.74 -12.97 -19.54
CA GLY A 131 -8.42 -13.22 -20.15
C GLY A 131 -7.24 -13.08 -19.17
N MET A 132 -7.51 -12.78 -17.90
CA MET A 132 -6.51 -12.65 -16.85
C MET A 132 -6.37 -13.97 -16.09
N PRO A 133 -5.34 -14.12 -15.24
CA PRO A 133 -5.19 -15.30 -14.40
C PRO A 133 -6.39 -15.51 -13.47
N LEU A 134 -6.75 -16.76 -13.20
CA LEU A 134 -7.84 -17.09 -12.27
C LEU A 134 -7.58 -16.49 -10.88
N ARG A 135 -8.55 -15.71 -10.38
CA ARG A 135 -8.63 -15.29 -8.97
C ARG A 135 -10.05 -15.52 -8.49
N PHE A 136 -10.21 -16.51 -7.61
CA PHE A 136 -11.46 -16.78 -6.92
C PHE A 136 -11.20 -16.69 -5.41
N PRO A 137 -11.46 -15.52 -4.80
CA PRO A 137 -11.40 -15.35 -3.36
C PRO A 137 -12.53 -16.17 -2.70
N VAL A 138 -12.15 -17.06 -1.79
CA VAL A 138 -13.09 -17.83 -0.98
C VAL A 138 -13.77 -16.86 -0.02
N GLN A 139 -15.09 -16.74 -0.15
CA GLN A 139 -15.92 -15.89 0.70
C GLN A 139 -16.53 -16.70 1.84
N ASP A 140 -16.98 -17.92 1.56
CA ASP A 140 -17.60 -18.81 2.55
C ASP A 140 -17.42 -20.29 2.16
N VAL A 141 -17.62 -21.19 3.12
CA VAL A 141 -17.51 -22.64 2.93
C VAL A 141 -18.73 -23.32 3.51
N TYR A 142 -19.54 -23.92 2.64
CA TYR A 142 -20.74 -24.64 3.01
C TYR A 142 -20.48 -26.15 3.02
N VAL A 143 -21.11 -26.86 3.95
CA VAL A 143 -21.18 -28.33 3.94
C VAL A 143 -22.65 -28.71 3.82
N TRP A 144 -23.02 -29.30 2.70
CA TRP A 144 -24.38 -29.73 2.41
C TRP A 144 -24.35 -31.12 1.79
N ASP A 145 -25.19 -32.04 2.26
CA ASP A 145 -25.26 -33.42 1.75
C ASP A 145 -23.89 -34.10 1.60
N ARG A 146 -23.05 -34.00 2.65
CA ARG A 146 -21.66 -34.50 2.71
C ARG A 146 -20.71 -33.94 1.64
N LYS A 147 -21.08 -32.84 1.00
CA LYS A 147 -20.30 -32.14 -0.01
C LYS A 147 -19.88 -30.77 0.51
N ARG A 148 -18.59 -30.47 0.37
CA ARG A 148 -18.02 -29.16 0.71
C ARG A 148 -18.03 -28.26 -0.52
N ILE A 149 -18.63 -27.08 -0.39
CA ILE A 149 -18.78 -26.08 -1.45
C ILE A 149 -18.07 -24.81 -1.01
N TYR A 150 -17.06 -24.39 -1.77
CA TYR A 150 -16.36 -23.13 -1.57
C TYR A 150 -17.06 -22.06 -2.40
N ALA A 151 -17.70 -21.11 -1.74
CA ALA A 151 -18.47 -20.06 -2.38
C ALA A 151 -17.63 -18.78 -2.53
N GLY A 152 -17.80 -18.12 -3.66
CA GLY A 152 -17.10 -16.88 -3.96
C GLY A 152 -17.51 -16.31 -5.32
N ARG A 153 -16.85 -15.23 -5.69
CA ARG A 153 -16.99 -14.61 -7.01
C ARG A 153 -15.69 -14.79 -7.77
N VAL A 154 -15.79 -15.15 -9.05
CA VAL A 154 -14.62 -15.15 -9.94
C VAL A 154 -14.26 -13.68 -10.18
N GLU A 155 -13.17 -13.19 -9.61
CA GLU A 155 -12.73 -11.80 -9.79
C GLU A 155 -11.98 -11.61 -11.11
N SER A 156 -11.26 -12.64 -11.54
CA SER A 156 -10.57 -12.70 -12.82
C SER A 156 -10.36 -14.15 -13.28
N GLY A 157 -10.07 -14.31 -14.56
CA GLY A 157 -9.94 -15.57 -15.27
C GLY A 157 -11.25 -16.33 -15.41
N GLU A 158 -11.10 -17.64 -15.54
CA GLU A 158 -12.21 -18.57 -15.55
C GLU A 158 -11.85 -19.87 -14.84
N VAL A 159 -12.86 -20.57 -14.35
CA VAL A 159 -12.73 -21.88 -13.71
C VAL A 159 -13.69 -22.86 -14.37
N SER A 160 -13.18 -24.06 -14.66
CA SER A 160 -13.95 -25.15 -15.26
C SER A 160 -13.71 -26.45 -14.48
N PRO A 161 -14.68 -27.38 -14.47
CA PRO A 161 -14.45 -28.73 -13.97
C PRO A 161 -13.20 -29.37 -14.59
N GLY A 162 -12.42 -30.08 -13.78
CA GLY A 162 -11.18 -30.71 -14.17
C GLY A 162 -9.92 -29.82 -14.07
N ALA A 163 -10.05 -28.51 -13.83
CA ALA A 163 -8.91 -27.61 -13.68
C ALA A 163 -8.10 -27.92 -12.42
N ARG A 164 -6.75 -27.92 -12.53
CA ARG A 164 -5.87 -27.98 -11.36
C ARG A 164 -5.69 -26.59 -10.76
N VAL A 165 -5.90 -26.51 -9.46
CA VAL A 165 -5.96 -25.24 -8.73
C VAL A 165 -5.10 -25.28 -7.49
N ARG A 166 -4.63 -24.12 -7.07
CA ARG A 166 -3.89 -23.90 -5.84
C ARG A 166 -4.48 -22.73 -5.07
N PHE A 167 -4.50 -22.84 -3.75
CA PHE A 167 -5.01 -21.83 -2.84
C PHE A 167 -3.87 -21.09 -2.15
N THR A 168 -3.89 -19.76 -2.20
CA THR A 168 -2.96 -18.88 -1.49
C THR A 168 -3.69 -18.28 -0.28
N PRO A 169 -3.06 -18.17 0.91
CA PRO A 169 -1.66 -18.44 1.21
C PRO A 169 -1.33 -19.89 1.62
N SER A 170 -2.32 -20.78 1.76
CA SER A 170 -2.08 -22.11 2.36
C SER A 170 -1.21 -23.04 1.51
N GLY A 171 -1.12 -22.80 0.20
CA GLY A 171 -0.41 -23.63 -0.76
C GLY A 171 -1.11 -24.93 -1.11
N LYS A 172 -2.32 -25.18 -0.56
CA LYS A 172 -3.07 -26.42 -0.82
C LYS A 172 -3.44 -26.49 -2.30
N THR A 173 -3.35 -27.68 -2.87
CA THR A 173 -3.70 -27.95 -4.26
C THR A 173 -4.83 -28.97 -4.33
N SER A 174 -5.62 -28.90 -5.40
CA SER A 174 -6.61 -29.92 -5.74
C SER A 174 -7.05 -29.75 -7.20
N ARG A 175 -8.03 -30.54 -7.61
CA ARG A 175 -8.70 -30.40 -8.90
C ARG A 175 -10.17 -30.03 -8.68
N VAL A 176 -10.68 -29.14 -9.52
CA VAL A 176 -12.09 -28.75 -9.50
C VAL A 176 -12.96 -29.92 -9.95
N ARG A 177 -13.87 -30.37 -9.08
CA ARG A 177 -14.84 -31.42 -9.39
C ARG A 177 -16.06 -30.85 -10.11
N SER A 178 -16.61 -29.75 -9.60
CA SER A 178 -17.76 -29.07 -10.21
C SER A 178 -17.73 -27.57 -9.92
N VAL A 179 -18.38 -26.81 -10.80
CA VAL A 179 -18.68 -25.39 -10.65
C VAL A 179 -20.20 -25.25 -10.69
N GLU A 180 -20.79 -24.53 -9.74
CA GLU A 180 -22.24 -24.54 -9.48
C GLU A 180 -22.73 -23.12 -9.25
N THR A 181 -23.96 -22.84 -9.68
CA THR A 181 -24.63 -21.58 -9.33
C THR A 181 -26.06 -21.88 -8.88
N TRP A 182 -26.76 -20.85 -8.39
CA TRP A 182 -28.14 -21.01 -7.93
C TRP A 182 -29.00 -21.64 -9.04
N ASN A 183 -29.76 -22.69 -8.69
CA ASN A 183 -30.59 -23.49 -9.60
C ASN A 183 -29.86 -24.22 -10.75
N HIS A 184 -28.53 -24.20 -10.81
CA HIS A 184 -27.75 -24.93 -11.81
C HIS A 184 -26.64 -25.76 -11.13
N PRO A 185 -26.85 -27.08 -10.97
CA PRO A 185 -25.96 -27.93 -10.18
C PRO A 185 -24.61 -28.19 -10.86
N SER A 186 -24.45 -27.84 -12.14
CA SER A 186 -23.18 -27.94 -12.85
C SER A 186 -23.13 -26.96 -14.01
N LEU A 187 -22.05 -26.18 -14.04
CA LEU A 187 -21.67 -25.30 -15.13
C LEU A 187 -20.44 -25.89 -15.84
N ALA A 188 -20.39 -25.71 -17.16
CA ALA A 188 -19.22 -26.09 -17.95
C ALA A 188 -18.01 -25.19 -17.63
N ARG A 189 -18.27 -23.93 -17.28
CA ARG A 189 -17.28 -22.94 -16.84
C ARG A 189 -17.97 -21.82 -16.05
N ALA A 190 -17.18 -21.08 -15.27
CA ALA A 190 -17.55 -19.77 -14.74
C ALA A 190 -16.42 -18.78 -14.98
N ALA A 191 -16.75 -17.61 -15.50
CA ALA A 191 -15.84 -16.54 -15.84
C ALA A 191 -15.93 -15.39 -14.84
N ALA A 192 -14.97 -14.47 -14.95
CA ALA A 192 -14.91 -13.27 -14.15
C ALA A 192 -16.24 -12.51 -14.12
N GLY A 193 -16.72 -12.19 -12.92
CA GLY A 193 -18.00 -11.56 -12.68
C GLY A 193 -19.03 -12.47 -12.03
N GLU A 194 -18.94 -13.78 -12.26
CA GLU A 194 -19.94 -14.76 -11.82
C GLU A 194 -19.71 -15.19 -10.36
N CYS A 195 -20.81 -15.27 -9.60
CA CYS A 195 -20.83 -15.82 -8.25
C CYS A 195 -21.17 -17.31 -8.31
N VAL A 196 -20.26 -18.16 -7.85
CA VAL A 196 -20.35 -19.61 -7.98
C VAL A 196 -19.89 -20.33 -6.71
N GLY A 197 -20.41 -21.54 -6.53
CA GLY A 197 -19.86 -22.54 -5.63
C GLY A 197 -18.92 -23.47 -6.41
N VAL A 198 -17.76 -23.75 -5.85
CA VAL A 198 -16.79 -24.69 -6.42
C VAL A 198 -16.66 -25.88 -5.49
N THR A 199 -16.64 -27.09 -6.05
CA THR A 199 -16.26 -28.29 -5.28
C THR A 199 -14.98 -28.89 -5.82
N LEU A 200 -14.27 -29.59 -4.94
CA LEU A 200 -12.95 -30.14 -5.23
C LEU A 200 -12.99 -31.67 -5.17
N GLU A 201 -12.00 -32.31 -5.78
CA GLU A 201 -11.81 -33.75 -5.66
C GLU A 201 -11.43 -34.13 -4.23
N ASP A 202 -10.56 -33.33 -3.60
CA ASP A 202 -10.09 -33.51 -2.22
C ASP A 202 -10.90 -32.69 -1.21
N GLU A 203 -11.04 -33.21 0.01
CA GLU A 203 -11.57 -32.45 1.13
C GLU A 203 -10.48 -31.54 1.72
N LEU A 204 -10.50 -30.27 1.32
CA LEU A 204 -9.61 -29.24 1.86
C LEU A 204 -10.30 -28.46 2.99
N PHE A 205 -9.54 -28.14 4.03
CA PHE A 205 -9.97 -27.21 5.07
C PHE A 205 -9.50 -25.80 4.69
N LEU A 206 -10.28 -25.10 3.89
CA LEU A 206 -10.00 -23.73 3.46
C LEU A 206 -10.77 -22.72 4.32
N GLU A 207 -10.19 -21.54 4.49
CA GLU A 207 -10.78 -20.44 5.25
C GLU A 207 -11.16 -19.27 4.32
N ARG A 208 -12.05 -18.40 4.81
CA ARG A 208 -12.35 -17.13 4.14
C ARG A 208 -11.06 -16.31 4.00
N GLY A 209 -10.86 -15.73 2.83
CA GLY A 209 -9.66 -14.94 2.52
C GLY A 209 -8.56 -15.72 1.83
N GLU A 210 -8.67 -17.06 1.73
CA GLU A 210 -7.87 -17.81 0.77
C GLU A 210 -8.32 -17.50 -0.66
N VAL A 211 -7.39 -17.48 -1.62
CA VAL A 211 -7.67 -17.19 -3.02
C VAL A 211 -7.22 -18.37 -3.88
N MET A 212 -8.16 -18.92 -4.65
CA MET A 212 -7.90 -19.94 -5.64
C MET A 212 -7.39 -19.30 -6.92
N GLY A 213 -6.29 -19.85 -7.46
CA GLY A 213 -5.82 -19.60 -8.81
C GLY A 213 -5.52 -20.91 -9.53
N TRP A 214 -5.14 -20.83 -10.81
CA TRP A 214 -4.57 -21.99 -11.50
C TRP A 214 -3.26 -22.40 -10.82
N GLU A 215 -2.96 -23.69 -10.82
CA GLU A 215 -1.86 -24.26 -10.01
C GLU A 215 -0.51 -23.55 -10.20
N ASP A 216 -0.19 -23.13 -11.43
CA ASP A 216 1.06 -22.48 -11.78
C ASP A 216 0.98 -20.94 -11.79
N GLU A 217 -0.20 -20.37 -11.55
CA GLU A 217 -0.47 -18.94 -11.69
C GLU A 217 -1.37 -18.42 -10.55
N VAL A 218 -0.85 -18.51 -9.33
CA VAL A 218 -1.51 -18.04 -8.10
C VAL A 218 -1.07 -16.62 -7.70
N PRO A 219 -1.86 -15.90 -6.90
CA PRO A 219 -1.39 -14.66 -6.28
C PRO A 219 -0.27 -14.94 -5.27
N ALA A 220 0.52 -13.91 -4.97
CA ALA A 220 1.60 -14.01 -4.00
C ALA A 220 1.04 -14.16 -2.57
N ALA A 221 1.67 -14.99 -1.75
CA ALA A 221 1.43 -15.06 -0.31
C ALA A 221 2.19 -13.91 0.40
N ALA A 222 1.69 -12.68 0.23
CA ALA A 222 2.38 -11.48 0.66
C ALA A 222 2.48 -11.38 2.19
N ARG A 223 3.69 -11.10 2.69
CA ARG A 223 3.97 -10.72 4.08
C ARG A 223 4.34 -9.25 4.21
N GLU A 224 4.91 -8.68 3.16
CA GLU A 224 5.19 -7.25 3.05
C GLU A 224 4.49 -6.71 1.80
N ILE A 225 3.79 -5.57 1.97
CA ILE A 225 3.00 -4.91 0.93
C ILE A 225 3.45 -3.46 0.88
N THR A 226 4.03 -3.04 -0.25
CA THR A 226 4.24 -1.62 -0.52
C THR A 226 3.05 -1.10 -1.31
N ALA A 227 2.45 -0.02 -0.83
CA ALA A 227 1.19 0.48 -1.34
C ALA A 227 1.19 2.01 -1.50
N SER A 228 0.39 2.49 -2.43
CA SER A 228 -0.11 3.87 -2.39
C SER A 228 -1.36 3.93 -1.56
N LEU A 229 -1.37 4.80 -0.56
CA LEU A 229 -2.47 4.97 0.39
C LEU A 229 -3.01 6.39 0.31
N PHE A 230 -4.33 6.52 0.33
CA PHE A 230 -5.04 7.77 0.65
C PHE A 230 -5.61 7.65 2.07
N TRP A 231 -5.18 8.52 2.99
CA TRP A 231 -5.59 8.47 4.39
C TRP A 231 -6.79 9.38 4.68
N LEU A 232 -7.80 8.82 5.35
CA LEU A 232 -9.10 9.41 5.65
C LEU A 232 -9.47 9.32 7.14
N GLY A 233 -8.61 8.70 7.95
CA GLY A 233 -8.79 8.54 9.39
C GLY A 233 -8.70 9.88 10.10
N ASN A 234 -9.49 10.03 11.16
CA ASN A 234 -9.51 11.27 11.94
C ASN A 234 -8.18 11.47 12.67
N GLU A 235 -7.62 10.38 13.22
CA GLU A 235 -6.29 10.36 13.80
C GLU A 235 -5.22 10.11 12.71
N PRO A 236 -4.01 10.66 12.85
CA PRO A 236 -2.91 10.38 11.94
C PRO A 236 -2.53 8.91 11.95
N MET A 237 -2.24 8.35 10.77
CA MET A 237 -1.68 7.00 10.67
C MET A 237 -0.22 7.01 11.12
N GLN A 238 0.23 6.06 11.94
CA GLN A 238 1.56 6.08 12.58
C GLN A 238 2.36 4.80 12.29
N VAL A 239 3.67 4.96 12.10
CA VAL A 239 4.61 3.83 12.01
C VAL A 239 4.63 3.04 13.32
N ASN A 240 4.79 1.72 13.21
CA ASN A 240 4.72 0.72 14.29
C ASN A 240 3.33 0.57 14.94
N HIS A 241 2.28 1.16 14.36
CA HIS A 241 0.91 0.93 14.78
C HIS A 241 0.26 -0.19 13.94
N ALA A 242 -0.65 -0.94 14.58
CA ALA A 242 -1.42 -2.00 13.94
C ALA A 242 -2.69 -1.44 13.29
N TYR A 243 -3.04 -1.98 12.13
CA TYR A 243 -4.22 -1.64 11.36
C TYR A 243 -4.85 -2.89 10.79
N LEU A 244 -6.14 -2.84 10.46
CA LEU A 244 -6.80 -3.94 9.77
C LEU A 244 -6.79 -3.69 8.26
N LEU A 245 -6.06 -4.53 7.52
CA LEU A 245 -6.07 -4.56 6.06
C LEU A 245 -7.20 -5.47 5.59
N LYS A 246 -8.05 -4.95 4.71
CA LYS A 246 -9.02 -5.74 3.94
C LYS A 246 -8.62 -5.75 2.47
N LEU A 247 -8.36 -6.95 1.95
CA LEU A 247 -7.96 -7.18 0.55
C LEU A 247 -8.78 -8.36 0.03
N ALA A 248 -9.61 -8.10 -0.98
CA ALA A 248 -10.65 -9.03 -1.44
C ALA A 248 -11.50 -9.54 -0.25
N THR A 249 -11.55 -10.86 -0.04
CA THR A 249 -12.28 -11.47 1.10
C THR A 249 -11.42 -11.63 2.36
N SER A 250 -10.12 -11.33 2.29
CA SER A 250 -9.17 -11.45 3.38
C SER A 250 -9.22 -10.23 4.31
N GLU A 251 -9.16 -10.49 5.62
CA GLU A 251 -8.98 -9.48 6.65
C GLU A 251 -7.78 -9.90 7.52
N THR A 252 -6.75 -9.07 7.58
CA THR A 252 -5.52 -9.38 8.33
C THR A 252 -5.00 -8.14 9.03
N GLU A 253 -4.46 -8.33 10.24
CA GLU A 253 -3.78 -7.25 10.94
C GLU A 253 -2.43 -7.00 10.27
N VAL A 254 -2.14 -5.73 9.98
CA VAL A 254 -0.90 -5.25 9.41
C VAL A 254 -0.27 -4.20 10.30
N ILE A 255 1.05 -4.20 10.40
CA ILE A 255 1.81 -3.14 11.06
C ILE A 255 2.33 -2.20 9.97
N LEU A 256 2.12 -0.89 10.13
CA LEU A 256 2.77 0.09 9.28
C LEU A 256 4.26 0.15 9.62
N SER A 257 5.11 -0.37 8.76
CA SER A 257 6.56 -0.47 9.03
C SER A 257 7.35 0.75 8.58
N ALA A 258 6.93 1.40 7.49
CA ALA A 258 7.62 2.56 6.95
C ALA A 258 6.67 3.43 6.13
N ILE A 259 6.98 4.73 6.08
CA ILE A 259 6.39 5.70 5.16
C ILE A 259 7.52 6.28 4.30
N PRO A 260 7.95 5.61 3.22
CA PRO A 260 9.04 6.11 2.37
C PRO A 260 8.80 7.53 1.85
N GLU A 261 7.55 7.85 1.49
CA GLU A 261 7.21 9.12 0.87
C GLU A 261 5.80 9.58 1.26
N ARG A 262 5.67 10.86 1.62
CA ARG A 262 4.40 11.57 1.78
C ARG A 262 4.28 12.62 0.70
N LEU A 263 3.08 12.74 0.17
CA LEU A 263 2.73 13.63 -0.92
C LEU A 263 1.57 14.51 -0.46
N ASN A 264 1.67 15.81 -0.75
CA ASN A 264 0.52 16.70 -0.58
C ASN A 264 -0.58 16.24 -1.54
N SER A 265 -1.79 15.97 -1.07
CA SER A 265 -2.89 15.50 -1.93
C SER A 265 -3.31 16.48 -3.02
N SER A 266 -2.90 17.74 -2.92
CA SER A 266 -3.30 18.86 -3.78
C SER A 266 -2.22 19.23 -4.80
N THR A 267 -0.96 19.22 -4.38
CA THR A 267 0.19 19.62 -5.23
C THR A 267 1.04 18.45 -5.67
N LEU A 268 0.96 17.31 -4.97
CA LEU A 268 1.77 16.10 -5.20
C LEU A 268 3.26 16.31 -4.99
N GLU A 269 3.64 17.42 -4.38
CA GLU A 269 5.00 17.63 -3.95
C GLU A 269 5.30 16.70 -2.79
N VAL A 270 6.53 16.17 -2.78
CA VAL A 270 7.04 15.38 -1.67
C VAL A 270 7.15 16.30 -0.47
N ILE A 271 6.20 16.17 0.45
CA ILE A 271 6.17 16.94 1.71
C ILE A 271 7.02 16.30 2.79
N GLY A 272 7.35 15.01 2.64
CA GLY A 272 8.21 14.30 3.57
C GLY A 272 8.73 13.00 2.99
N ARG A 273 9.96 12.63 3.36
CA ARG A 273 10.55 11.31 3.11
C ARG A 273 10.84 10.65 4.45
N PHE A 274 10.62 9.34 4.54
CA PHE A 274 10.81 8.57 5.77
C PHE A 274 10.08 9.17 6.97
N ALA A 275 8.79 9.45 6.78
CA ALA A 275 7.96 10.07 7.81
C ALA A 275 7.57 9.07 8.92
N ASP A 276 7.16 9.61 10.06
CA ASP A 276 6.64 8.86 11.22
C ASP A 276 5.12 8.68 11.18
N ARG A 277 4.41 9.58 10.48
CA ARG A 277 2.95 9.59 10.38
C ARG A 277 2.42 10.08 9.03
N VAL A 278 1.19 9.73 8.68
CA VAL A 278 0.40 10.26 7.54
C VAL A 278 -0.81 11.02 8.09
N GLU A 279 -0.98 12.28 7.70
CA GLU A 279 -2.07 13.13 8.18
C GLU A 279 -3.37 12.90 7.38
N ASN A 280 -4.48 13.38 7.92
CA ASN A 280 -5.78 13.30 7.25
C ASN A 280 -5.72 13.98 5.87
N LEU A 281 -6.33 13.34 4.86
CA LEU A 281 -6.34 13.78 3.46
C LEU A 281 -4.95 13.79 2.79
N GLU A 282 -3.95 13.15 3.36
CA GLU A 282 -2.66 12.96 2.69
C GLU A 282 -2.59 11.67 1.89
N VAL A 283 -1.63 11.67 0.98
CA VAL A 283 -1.27 10.50 0.20
C VAL A 283 0.12 10.08 0.58
N ALA A 284 0.32 8.79 0.76
CA ALA A 284 1.64 8.26 1.08
C ALA A 284 1.93 6.98 0.30
N THR A 285 3.20 6.78 0.01
CA THR A 285 3.72 5.42 -0.19
C THR A 285 4.00 4.85 1.19
N VAL A 286 3.45 3.68 1.46
CA VAL A 286 3.54 3.00 2.76
C VAL A 286 3.97 1.55 2.58
N THR A 287 4.66 1.00 3.58
CA THR A 287 5.01 -0.42 3.63
C THR A 287 4.34 -1.07 4.84
N PHE A 288 3.45 -2.02 4.57
CA PHE A 288 2.76 -2.82 5.57
C PHE A 288 3.44 -4.17 5.74
N VAL A 289 3.53 -4.63 7.00
CA VAL A 289 3.93 -6.00 7.34
C VAL A 289 2.72 -6.73 7.90
N ALA A 290 2.29 -7.80 7.23
CA ALA A 290 1.11 -8.56 7.60
C ALA A 290 1.44 -9.61 8.68
N SER A 291 0.63 -9.62 9.75
CA SER A 291 0.69 -10.57 10.87
C SER A 291 0.51 -12.03 10.43
N ARG A 292 -0.23 -12.24 9.33
CA ARG A 292 -0.37 -13.50 8.58
C ARG A 292 -0.20 -13.24 7.08
N PRO A 293 0.36 -14.18 6.28
CA PRO A 293 0.46 -13.99 4.85
C PRO A 293 -0.92 -13.76 4.23
N VAL A 294 -1.02 -12.88 3.25
CA VAL A 294 -2.26 -12.57 2.53
C VAL A 294 -2.09 -12.79 1.04
N ALA A 295 -3.08 -13.39 0.39
CA ALA A 295 -3.08 -13.52 -1.06
C ALA A 295 -3.25 -12.14 -1.71
N ALA A 296 -2.21 -11.66 -2.41
CA ALA A 296 -2.22 -10.34 -3.04
C ALA A 296 -1.56 -10.38 -4.42
N ASP A 297 -2.12 -9.60 -5.34
CA ASP A 297 -1.46 -9.20 -6.58
C ASP A 297 -1.11 -7.71 -6.49
N THR A 298 -0.17 -7.27 -7.33
CA THR A 298 -0.03 -5.83 -7.60
C THR A 298 -1.23 -5.35 -8.39
N PHE A 299 -1.58 -4.06 -8.25
CA PHE A 299 -2.68 -3.45 -9.00
C PHE A 299 -2.47 -3.53 -10.52
N GLU A 300 -1.22 -3.48 -10.98
CA GLU A 300 -0.90 -3.61 -12.41
C GLU A 300 -1.13 -5.03 -12.94
N ALA A 301 -0.84 -6.05 -12.13
CA ALA A 301 -1.08 -7.45 -12.49
C ALA A 301 -2.56 -7.79 -12.42
N ASN A 302 -3.24 -7.39 -11.33
CA ASN A 302 -4.66 -7.62 -11.15
C ASN A 302 -5.35 -6.50 -10.36
N PRO A 303 -6.10 -5.60 -11.04
CA PRO A 303 -6.79 -4.48 -10.38
C PRO A 303 -7.81 -4.89 -9.31
N ARG A 304 -8.45 -6.06 -9.45
CA ARG A 304 -9.46 -6.56 -8.50
C ARG A 304 -8.81 -7.07 -7.21
N MET A 305 -7.62 -7.67 -7.32
CA MET A 305 -6.84 -8.17 -6.17
C MET A 305 -5.81 -7.17 -5.62
N GLY A 306 -5.54 -6.09 -6.34
CA GLY A 306 -4.56 -5.07 -5.97
C GLY A 306 -5.15 -3.83 -5.29
N ARG A 307 -6.45 -3.81 -4.98
CA ARG A 307 -7.09 -2.74 -4.19
C ARG A 307 -7.35 -3.21 -2.77
N PHE A 308 -7.13 -2.32 -1.81
CA PHE A 308 -7.35 -2.63 -0.39
C PHE A 308 -7.99 -1.46 0.34
N VAL A 309 -8.55 -1.79 1.50
CA VAL A 309 -9.08 -0.84 2.47
C VAL A 309 -8.33 -1.03 3.78
N ILE A 310 -8.02 0.06 4.47
CA ILE A 310 -7.48 0.05 5.83
C ILE A 310 -8.57 0.52 6.78
N SER A 311 -8.74 -0.25 7.85
CA SER A 311 -9.58 0.12 8.98
C SER A 311 -8.74 0.38 10.23
N ASP A 312 -9.15 1.39 10.98
CA ASP A 312 -8.60 1.76 12.27
C ASP A 312 -9.74 1.97 13.27
N GLY A 313 -9.62 1.42 14.48
CA GLY A 313 -10.68 1.46 15.50
C GLY A 313 -12.04 0.91 15.04
N GLY A 314 -12.06 -0.01 14.07
CA GLY A 314 -13.30 -0.58 13.50
C GLY A 314 -13.97 0.25 12.39
N PHE A 315 -13.40 1.40 12.02
CA PHE A 315 -13.90 2.24 10.94
C PHE A 315 -12.96 2.22 9.74
N VAL A 316 -13.50 2.38 8.53
CA VAL A 316 -12.68 2.55 7.33
C VAL A 316 -11.96 3.90 7.41
N ALA A 317 -10.64 3.85 7.48
CA ALA A 317 -9.77 4.99 7.70
C ALA A 317 -8.87 5.29 6.49
N GLY A 318 -8.82 4.42 5.48
CA GLY A 318 -8.09 4.69 4.25
C GLY A 318 -8.26 3.60 3.22
N GLY A 319 -7.67 3.80 2.06
CA GLY A 319 -7.68 2.82 0.99
C GLY A 319 -6.60 3.12 -0.03
N GLY A 320 -6.32 2.15 -0.89
CA GLY A 320 -5.18 2.26 -1.75
C GLY A 320 -5.02 1.14 -2.75
N ILE A 321 -3.89 1.19 -3.44
CA ILE A 321 -3.46 0.18 -4.41
C ILE A 321 -2.13 -0.44 -3.99
N VAL A 322 -2.03 -1.75 -4.19
CA VAL A 322 -0.81 -2.52 -3.98
C VAL A 322 0.14 -2.25 -5.14
N ARG A 323 1.35 -1.77 -4.83
CA ARG A 323 2.41 -1.54 -5.82
C ARG A 323 3.37 -2.71 -5.91
N GLU A 324 3.77 -3.23 -4.76
CA GLU A 324 4.70 -4.36 -4.66
C GLU A 324 4.26 -5.32 -3.56
N VAL A 325 4.52 -6.60 -3.78
CA VAL A 325 4.27 -7.68 -2.83
C VAL A 325 5.55 -8.48 -2.62
N ARG A 326 5.81 -8.89 -1.38
CA ARG A 326 6.93 -9.80 -1.06
C ARG A 326 6.44 -10.92 -0.16
N THR A 327 6.85 -12.15 -0.49
CA THR A 327 6.44 -13.38 0.22
C THR A 327 7.25 -13.66 1.47
N GLU A 328 8.42 -13.04 1.60
CA GLU A 328 9.25 -13.07 2.80
C GLU A 328 9.30 -11.67 3.41
N THR A 329 9.21 -11.60 4.73
CA THR A 329 9.43 -10.34 5.45
C THR A 329 10.92 -10.05 5.39
N LEU A 330 11.33 -9.10 4.55
CA LEU A 330 12.65 -8.50 4.73
C LEU A 330 12.63 -7.81 6.09
N ARG A 331 13.69 -7.96 6.88
CA ARG A 331 13.82 -7.20 8.13
C ARG A 331 13.60 -5.72 7.78
N PRO A 332 12.67 -5.02 8.47
CA PRO A 332 12.25 -3.67 8.07
C PRO A 332 13.50 -2.81 7.91
N HIS A 333 13.71 -2.16 6.75
CA HIS A 333 14.95 -1.46 6.37
C HIS A 333 15.84 -1.09 7.56
N VAL A 334 16.65 -2.05 8.00
CA VAL A 334 17.37 -1.90 9.26
C VAL A 334 18.56 -1.02 8.95
N ARG A 335 18.56 0.19 9.50
CA ARG A 335 19.68 1.09 9.26
C ARG A 335 20.88 0.57 10.04
N VAL A 336 21.91 0.12 9.34
CA VAL A 336 23.15 -0.33 9.97
C VAL A 336 23.97 0.88 10.41
N ILE A 337 24.07 1.09 11.71
CA ILE A 337 24.86 2.17 12.31
C ILE A 337 26.20 1.62 12.77
N ARG A 338 27.28 2.15 12.19
CA ARG A 338 28.65 1.87 12.61
C ARG A 338 28.99 2.73 13.82
N LEU A 339 28.95 2.18 15.03
CA LEU A 339 29.15 2.92 16.29
C LEU A 339 30.50 3.69 16.30
N HIS A 340 31.57 3.07 15.80
CA HIS A 340 32.89 3.69 15.70
C HIS A 340 32.94 4.95 14.83
N SER A 341 32.04 5.08 13.85
CA SER A 341 31.98 6.25 12.96
C SER A 341 31.25 7.45 13.59
N ARG A 342 30.55 7.22 14.70
CA ARG A 342 29.77 8.23 15.43
C ARG A 342 30.38 8.58 16.79
N LEU A 343 31.56 8.02 17.09
CA LEU A 343 32.27 8.24 18.33
C LEU A 343 32.86 9.66 18.35
N THR A 344 32.42 10.47 19.29
CA THR A 344 33.02 11.76 19.63
C THR A 344 33.73 11.64 20.98
N THR A 345 34.88 12.29 21.09
CA THR A 345 35.60 12.41 22.37
C THR A 345 35.28 13.79 22.94
N GLU A 346 34.51 13.81 24.03
CA GLU A 346 34.12 15.01 24.76
C GLU A 346 34.98 15.17 26.02
N PRO A 347 35.01 16.36 26.65
CA PRO A 347 35.76 16.60 27.89
C PRO A 347 35.40 15.61 29.02
N ASP A 348 34.15 15.14 29.04
CA ASP A 348 33.61 14.24 30.07
C ASP A 348 33.60 12.75 29.67
N GLY A 349 34.16 12.41 28.50
CA GLY A 349 34.32 11.03 28.04
C GLY A 349 33.96 10.78 26.57
N ASN A 350 34.01 9.52 26.14
CA ASN A 350 33.62 9.14 24.79
C ASN A 350 32.09 8.98 24.69
N LEU A 351 31.48 9.68 23.73
CA LEU A 351 30.04 9.70 23.49
C LEU A 351 29.70 9.23 22.08
N ILE A 352 28.57 8.55 21.94
CA ILE A 352 27.87 8.31 20.69
C ILE A 352 26.46 8.86 20.84
N ASP A 353 26.13 9.89 20.07
CA ASP A 353 24.80 10.50 20.11
C ASP A 353 23.87 9.91 19.04
N LEU A 354 22.87 9.14 19.48
CA LEU A 354 21.80 8.56 18.66
C LEU A 354 20.45 9.21 18.94
N SER A 355 20.39 10.36 19.60
CA SER A 355 19.15 11.09 19.93
C SER A 355 18.32 11.50 18.70
N ARG A 356 18.94 11.57 17.52
CA ARG A 356 18.29 11.87 16.24
C ARG A 356 17.87 10.64 15.45
N GLU A 357 18.28 9.44 15.87
CA GLU A 357 17.98 8.21 15.15
C GLU A 357 16.57 7.72 15.50
N SER A 358 15.81 7.33 14.47
CA SER A 358 14.44 6.80 14.61
C SER A 358 14.23 5.60 13.70
N GLY A 359 13.32 4.71 14.11
CA GLY A 359 13.03 3.47 13.39
C GLY A 359 13.97 2.32 13.76
N PRO A 360 13.83 1.14 13.14
CA PRO A 360 14.64 -0.04 13.42
C PRO A 360 16.10 0.14 12.97
N VAL A 361 17.04 -0.13 13.87
CA VAL A 361 18.49 0.04 13.66
C VAL A 361 19.25 -1.24 14.03
N GLU A 362 20.41 -1.47 13.41
CA GLU A 362 21.34 -2.52 13.81
C GLU A 362 22.71 -1.90 13.99
N PHE A 363 23.35 -2.22 15.10
CA PHE A 363 24.65 -1.64 15.43
C PHE A 363 25.78 -2.56 14.99
N THR A 364 26.85 -1.96 14.48
CA THR A 364 28.09 -2.66 14.17
C THR A 364 29.28 -1.94 14.79
N VAL A 365 30.25 -2.71 15.28
CA VAL A 365 31.50 -2.21 15.88
C VAL A 365 32.69 -2.71 15.08
N SER A 366 33.76 -1.91 15.04
CA SER A 366 35.04 -2.32 14.44
C SER A 366 35.93 -2.98 15.49
N SER A 367 36.94 -3.74 15.05
CA SER A 367 37.98 -4.29 15.94
C SER A 367 38.67 -3.19 16.77
N GLY A 368 39.00 -2.06 16.13
CA GLY A 368 39.60 -0.92 16.85
C GLY A 368 38.70 -0.32 17.93
N PHE A 369 37.38 -0.36 17.76
CA PHE A 369 36.44 0.08 18.81
C PHE A 369 36.45 -0.90 20.00
N LEU A 370 36.48 -2.21 19.73
CA LEU A 370 36.57 -3.24 20.77
C LEU A 370 37.91 -3.18 21.52
N ASP A 371 39.01 -2.86 20.83
CA ASP A 371 40.34 -2.68 21.44
C ASP A 371 40.36 -1.50 22.41
N ARG A 372 39.69 -0.39 22.07
CA ARG A 372 39.55 0.77 22.97
C ARG A 372 38.81 0.41 24.25
N LEU A 373 37.68 -0.30 24.13
CA LEU A 373 36.96 -0.82 25.30
C LEU A 373 37.85 -1.81 26.09
N GLY A 374 38.66 -2.63 25.41
CA GLY A 374 39.63 -3.54 26.02
C GLY A 374 40.77 -2.85 26.77
N ARG A 375 41.09 -1.60 26.44
CA ARG A 375 42.03 -0.75 27.19
C ARG A 375 41.39 -0.07 28.41
N GLY A 376 40.13 -0.40 28.71
CA GLY A 376 39.39 0.15 29.85
C GLY A 376 38.61 1.42 29.53
N GLU A 377 38.52 1.83 28.27
CA GLU A 377 37.66 2.95 27.90
C GLU A 377 36.18 2.58 28.09
N ARG A 378 35.39 3.54 28.55
CA ARG A 378 33.92 3.44 28.64
C ARG A 378 33.32 4.35 27.58
N VAL A 379 32.32 3.88 26.86
CA VAL A 379 31.63 4.66 25.82
C VAL A 379 30.16 4.80 26.18
N ALA A 380 29.71 6.05 26.32
CA ALA A 380 28.31 6.35 26.53
C ALA A 380 27.58 6.43 25.17
N ILE A 381 26.38 5.89 25.09
CA ILE A 381 25.49 5.91 23.94
C ILE A 381 24.21 6.62 24.38
N ARG A 382 23.99 7.84 23.90
CA ARG A 382 22.76 8.60 24.16
C ARG A 382 21.68 8.12 23.19
N LEU A 383 20.54 7.67 23.71
CA LEU A 383 19.45 7.11 22.93
C LEU A 383 18.29 8.10 22.86
N ARG A 384 17.58 8.15 21.72
CA ARG A 384 16.35 8.96 21.59
C ARG A 384 15.22 8.41 22.47
N THR A 385 15.06 7.09 22.47
CA THR A 385 14.05 6.36 23.24
C THR A 385 14.64 5.05 23.74
N VAL A 386 13.95 4.37 24.66
CA VAL A 386 14.36 3.05 25.15
C VAL A 386 14.20 1.94 24.11
N VAL A 387 13.58 2.21 22.95
CA VAL A 387 13.34 1.22 21.90
C VAL A 387 14.65 0.64 21.37
N HIS A 388 15.71 1.45 21.26
CA HIS A 388 17.02 1.01 20.76
C HIS A 388 17.90 0.32 21.83
N LEU A 389 17.39 0.20 23.06
CA LEU A 389 18.16 -0.37 24.17
C LEU A 389 18.42 -1.86 23.95
N GLU A 390 17.44 -2.57 23.38
CA GLU A 390 17.54 -4.00 23.11
C GLU A 390 18.69 -4.31 22.15
N GLU A 391 18.86 -3.50 21.11
CA GLU A 391 19.88 -3.66 20.08
C GLU A 391 21.27 -3.35 20.62
N VAL A 392 21.41 -2.34 21.48
CA VAL A 392 22.67 -2.08 22.19
C VAL A 392 23.01 -3.25 23.14
N ALA A 393 22.02 -3.79 23.86
CA ALA A 393 22.23 -4.93 24.75
C ALA A 393 22.61 -6.21 23.98
N ARG A 394 21.96 -6.49 22.85
CA ARG A 394 22.32 -7.61 21.95
C ARG A 394 23.74 -7.46 21.42
N LEU A 395 24.15 -6.25 21.03
CA LEU A 395 25.52 -5.98 20.60
C LEU A 395 26.53 -6.21 21.73
N ALA A 396 26.23 -5.72 22.94
CA ALA A 396 27.10 -5.90 24.10
C ALA A 396 27.29 -7.39 24.42
N PHE A 397 26.20 -8.14 24.47
CA PHE A 397 26.22 -9.58 24.71
C PHE A 397 27.02 -10.34 23.64
N GLY A 398 26.78 -10.04 22.36
CA GLY A 398 27.47 -10.70 21.24
C GLY A 398 28.98 -10.50 21.23
N HIS A 399 29.48 -9.41 21.83
CA HIS A 399 30.91 -9.10 21.92
C HIS A 399 31.51 -9.27 23.34
N GLY A 400 30.75 -9.81 24.30
CA GLY A 400 31.21 -10.03 25.67
C GLY A 400 31.56 -8.72 26.40
N LEU A 401 30.80 -7.66 26.16
CA LEU A 401 30.97 -6.35 26.78
C LEU A 401 30.07 -6.22 28.02
N GLY A 402 30.54 -5.46 29.01
CA GLY A 402 29.73 -4.94 30.09
C GLY A 402 28.77 -3.87 29.59
N PHE A 403 27.58 -3.82 30.20
CA PHE A 403 26.49 -2.95 29.82
C PHE A 403 25.84 -2.35 31.07
N GLU A 404 25.80 -1.02 31.13
CA GLU A 404 25.07 -0.27 32.17
C GLU A 404 24.04 0.64 31.50
N PHE A 405 22.83 0.70 32.06
CA PHE A 405 21.78 1.60 31.60
C PHE A 405 21.49 2.67 32.67
N ARG A 406 21.45 3.93 32.26
CA ARG A 406 21.16 5.08 33.12
C ARG A 406 20.19 6.03 32.42
N ARG A 407 19.54 6.88 33.21
CA ARG A 407 18.71 7.98 32.71
C ARG A 407 19.17 9.26 33.39
N ASP A 408 19.44 10.29 32.60
CA ASP A 408 19.73 11.64 33.09
C ASP A 408 18.75 12.66 32.47
N GLU A 409 19.01 13.95 32.72
CA GLU A 409 18.18 15.06 32.24
C GLU A 409 18.10 15.14 30.70
N GLU A 410 19.07 14.56 29.99
CA GLU A 410 19.15 14.59 28.52
C GLU A 410 18.54 13.33 27.87
N GLY A 411 18.16 12.32 28.66
CA GLY A 411 17.45 11.13 28.18
C GLY A 411 18.07 9.79 28.62
N PRO A 412 17.65 8.68 27.99
CA PRO A 412 18.21 7.36 28.25
C PRO A 412 19.63 7.23 27.70
N LYS A 413 20.56 6.72 28.51
CA LYS A 413 21.96 6.46 28.13
C LYS A 413 22.34 5.01 28.43
N ALA A 414 23.02 4.37 27.47
CA ALA A 414 23.65 3.07 27.66
C ALA A 414 25.17 3.23 27.69
N ILE A 415 25.87 2.54 28.59
CA ILE A 415 27.32 2.61 28.72
C ILE A 415 27.89 1.24 28.39
N LEU A 416 28.76 1.19 27.37
CA LEU A 416 29.51 0.00 26.98
C LEU A 416 30.93 0.07 27.56
N PHE A 417 31.38 -1.05 28.12
CA PHE A 417 32.72 -1.19 28.68
C PHE A 417 33.19 -2.65 28.61
N ARG A 418 34.48 -2.92 28.85
CA ARG A 418 34.98 -4.27 29.03
C ARG A 418 35.53 -4.41 30.44
N ASP A 419 35.01 -5.37 31.20
CA ASP A 419 35.57 -5.67 32.51
C ASP A 419 37.01 -6.19 32.37
N PRO A 420 37.95 -5.78 33.23
CA PRO A 420 39.27 -6.40 33.26
C PRO A 420 39.10 -7.91 33.53
N PRO A 421 39.94 -8.77 32.91
CA PRO A 421 39.82 -10.21 33.08
C PRO A 421 39.85 -10.54 34.58
N ARG A 422 38.78 -11.18 35.07
CA ARG A 422 38.68 -11.60 36.47
C ARG A 422 39.85 -12.51 36.78
N ARG A 423 40.71 -12.12 37.72
CA ARG A 423 41.75 -12.99 38.29
C ARG A 423 41.03 -14.24 38.84
N PRO A 424 41.48 -15.47 38.52
CA PRO A 424 40.85 -16.67 39.07
C PRO A 424 40.91 -16.63 40.60
N LEU A 425 39.78 -16.90 41.24
CA LEU A 425 39.66 -17.00 42.70
C LEU A 425 40.68 -18.04 43.22
N PRO A 426 41.41 -17.76 44.31
CA PRO A 426 42.29 -18.76 44.91
C PRO A 426 41.45 -19.96 45.36
N ARG A 427 41.88 -21.18 44.99
CA ARG A 427 41.27 -22.43 45.49
C ARG A 427 41.52 -22.51 46.99
N GLY A 428 40.54 -22.10 47.79
CA GLY A 428 40.50 -22.36 49.22
C GLY A 428 39.78 -23.67 49.49
N ASP A 429 40.39 -24.53 50.30
CA ASP A 429 39.91 -25.86 50.70
C ASP A 429 38.48 -25.81 51.24
N ALA A 430 37.59 -26.57 50.60
CA ALA A 430 36.26 -26.87 51.12
C ALA A 430 36.36 -28.01 52.13
N GLY A 431 36.50 -27.67 53.40
CA GLY A 431 36.08 -28.52 54.52
C GLY A 431 34.56 -28.56 54.57
N ILE A 432 33.99 -29.73 54.27
CA ILE A 432 32.56 -30.02 54.38
C ILE A 432 32.22 -30.28 55.86
N ALA A 433 31.22 -29.59 56.39
CA ALA A 433 30.45 -30.02 57.55
C ALA A 433 28.96 -29.84 57.23
N ILE A 434 28.21 -30.89 57.55
CA ILE A 434 26.87 -31.28 57.08
C ILE A 434 25.77 -30.31 57.52
#